data_AF-A0A367QK20-F1
#
_entry.id   AF-A0A367QK20-F1
#
_cell.length_a   1.000
_cell.length_b   1.000
_cell.length_c   1.000
_cell.angle_alpha   90.00
_cell.angle_beta   90.00
_cell.angle_gamma   90.00
#
_symmetry.space_group_name_H-M   'P 1'
#
loop_
_entity.id
_entity.type
_entity.pdbx_description
1 polymer ?
#
loop_
_entity_poly.entity_id
_entity_poly.type
_entity_poly.pdbx_seq_one_letter_code
_entity_poly.pdbx_strand_id
1 'polypeptide(L)' 'MSQIKVDTVESINGSVLIVFYTPGKCWQFRIVSSTGGIFGETKIYYTAEAARRTGLEWLRDEG' A
#
# COMPACT_ATOMS: atom_id res chain seq x y z
N MET A 1 14.45 18.56 -0.10
CA MET A 1 13.37 18.10 0.79
C MET A 1 12.70 16.93 0.12
N SER A 2 12.73 15.78 0.76
CA SER A 2 12.22 14.56 0.16
C SER A 2 10.87 14.26 0.79
N GLN A 3 9.79 14.72 0.15
CA GLN A 3 8.44 14.67 0.71
C GLN A 3 7.77 13.34 0.40
N ILE A 4 7.10 12.76 1.41
CA ILE A 4 6.23 11.60 1.22
C ILE A 4 4.98 12.06 0.47
N LYS A 5 4.59 11.32 -0.58
CA LYS A 5 3.37 11.60 -1.35
C LYS A 5 2.42 10.41 -1.22
N VAL A 6 1.21 10.65 -0.72
CA VAL A 6 0.13 9.65 -0.81
C VAL A 6 -0.52 9.78 -2.18
N ASP A 7 -0.69 8.66 -2.86
CA ASP A 7 -1.29 8.60 -4.20
C ASP A 7 -2.71 8.05 -4.15
N THR A 8 -2.91 6.94 -3.43
CA THR A 8 -4.20 6.27 -3.34
C THR A 8 -4.49 5.84 -1.91
N VAL A 9 -5.74 5.99 -1.47
CA VAL A 9 -6.28 5.44 -0.22
C VAL A 9 -7.62 4.79 -0.55
N GLU A 10 -7.74 3.49 -0.32
CA GLU A 10 -8.94 2.70 -0.64
C GLU A 10 -9.38 1.87 0.56
N SER A 11 -10.68 1.85 0.84
CA SER A 11 -11.28 0.99 1.86
C SER A 11 -11.93 -0.22 1.20
N ILE A 12 -11.50 -1.42 1.55
CA ILE A 12 -11.89 -2.69 0.93
C ILE A 12 -12.10 -3.73 2.03
N ASN A 13 -13.31 -4.29 2.13
CA ASN A 13 -13.66 -5.33 3.11
C ASN A 13 -13.30 -4.99 4.58
N GLY A 14 -13.36 -3.71 4.95
CA GLY A 14 -13.01 -3.25 6.30
C GLY A 14 -11.50 -3.02 6.52
N SER A 15 -10.67 -3.33 5.53
CA SER A 15 -9.25 -2.99 5.50
C SER A 15 -9.02 -1.72 4.66
N VAL A 16 -7.95 -0.99 4.96
CA VAL A 16 -7.54 0.21 4.22
C VAL A 16 -6.22 -0.03 3.51
N LEU A 17 -6.22 0.05 2.19
CA LEU A 17 -5.01 0.05 1.36
C LEU A 17 -4.54 1.50 1.14
N ILE A 18 -3.28 1.77 1.45
CA ILE A 18 -2.62 3.06 1.28
C ILE A 18 -1.44 2.86 0.34
N VAL A 19 -1.41 3.60 -0.76
CA VAL A 19 -0.27 3.62 -1.70
C VAL A 19 0.42 4.97 -1.60
N PHE A 20 1.72 4.94 -1.36
CA PHE A 20 2.50 6.14 -1.11
C PHE A 20 3.91 6.03 -1.69
N TYR A 21 4.43 7.17 -2.13
CA TYR A 21 5.80 7.33 -2.57
C TYR A 21 6.66 7.82 -1.41
N THR A 22 7.78 7.14 -1.18
CA THR A 22 8.86 7.69 -0.36
C THR A 22 10.12 7.88 -1.19
N PRO A 23 10.82 8.99 -0.97
CA PRO A 23 12.13 9.18 -1.57
C PRO A 23 13.12 8.15 -1.04
N GLY A 24 13.79 7.45 -1.94
CA GLY A 24 14.76 6.39 -1.61
C GLY A 24 14.19 4.97 -1.63
N LYS A 25 12.87 4.78 -1.48
CA LYS A 25 12.23 3.45 -1.62
C LYS A 25 11.14 3.39 -2.70
N CYS A 26 10.98 4.46 -3.47
CA CYS A 26 9.97 4.62 -4.52
C CYS A 26 8.54 4.38 -3.98
N TRP A 27 7.68 3.77 -4.81
CA TRP A 27 6.31 3.45 -4.47
C TRP A 27 6.25 2.25 -3.53
N GLN A 28 5.41 2.37 -2.51
CA GLN A 28 5.12 1.34 -1.51
C GLN A 28 3.63 1.31 -1.25
N PHE A 29 3.16 0.22 -0.63
CA PHE A 29 1.82 0.13 -0.11
C PHE A 29 1.81 -0.30 1.35
N ARG A 30 0.72 0.02 2.05
CA ARG A 30 0.41 -0.50 3.38
C ARG A 30 -1.06 -0.84 3.48
N ILE A 31 -1.37 -1.92 4.16
CA ILE A 31 -2.73 -2.36 4.45
C ILE A 31 -2.94 -2.21 5.94
N VAL A 32 -4.01 -1.54 6.34
CA VAL A 32 -4.46 -1.47 7.72
C VAL A 32 -5.73 -2.31 7.84
N SER A 33 -5.66 -3.43 8.53
CA SER A 33 -6.81 -4.30 8.77
C SER A 33 -7.78 -3.67 9.77
N SER A 34 -9.05 -4.09 9.72
CA SER A 34 -10.10 -3.74 10.68
C SER A 34 -9.73 -4.08 12.13
N THR A 35 -8.84 -5.04 12.35
CA THR A 35 -8.33 -5.42 13.67
C THR A 35 -7.17 -4.54 14.15
N GLY A 36 -6.73 -3.57 13.35
CA GLY A 36 -5.59 -2.70 13.63
C GLY A 36 -4.23 -3.26 13.19
N GLY A 37 -4.21 -4.44 12.55
CA GLY A 37 -2.99 -5.00 11.95
C GLY A 37 -2.49 -4.15 10.79
N ILE A 38 -1.16 -3.98 10.69
CA ILE A 38 -0.53 -3.22 9.60
C ILE A 38 0.34 -4.15 8.78
N PHE A 39 0.00 -4.33 7.51
CA PHE A 39 0.67 -5.22 6.58
C PHE A 39 1.28 -4.42 5.41
N GLY A 40 2.26 -5.01 4.75
CA GLY A 40 2.94 -4.43 3.62
C GLY A 40 4.33 -5.03 3.46
N GLU A 41 4.92 -4.83 2.29
CA GLU A 41 6.26 -5.34 1.99
C GLU A 41 7.28 -4.22 1.79
N THR A 42 8.56 -4.52 2.03
CA THR A 42 9.68 -3.59 1.81
C THR A 42 10.18 -3.63 0.36
N LYS A 43 9.35 -4.09 -0.57
CA LYS A 43 9.69 -4.15 -1.99
C LYS A 43 9.52 -2.77 -2.62
N ILE A 44 10.41 -2.47 -3.56
CA ILE A 44 10.41 -1.21 -4.30
C ILE A 44 9.54 -1.40 -5.53
N TYR A 45 8.50 -0.57 -5.66
CA TYR A 45 7.69 -0.49 -6.87
C TYR A 45 8.08 0.75 -7.68
N TYR A 46 8.25 0.59 -8.98
CA TYR A 46 8.58 1.69 -9.88
C TYR A 46 7.37 2.55 -10.24
N THR A 47 6.14 2.03 -10.09
CA THR A 47 4.89 2.76 -10.34
C THR A 47 3.90 2.60 -9.19
N ALA A 48 3.07 3.62 -8.97
CA ALA A 48 1.98 3.58 -7.99
C ALA A 48 1.00 2.44 -8.30
N GLU A 49 0.71 2.23 -9.59
CA GLU A 49 -0.18 1.16 -10.03
C GLU A 49 0.35 -0.23 -9.67
N ALA A 50 1.66 -0.48 -9.78
CA ALA A 50 2.25 -1.76 -9.41
C ALA A 50 2.12 -2.01 -7.90
N ALA A 51 2.40 -1.01 -7.06
CA ALA A 51 2.19 -1.10 -5.62
C ALA A 51 0.72 -1.34 -5.26
N ARG A 52 -0.20 -0.64 -5.94
CA ARG A 52 -1.64 -0.81 -5.77
C ARG A 52 -2.10 -2.21 -6.11
N ARG A 53 -1.72 -2.73 -7.29
CA ARG A 53 -2.15 -4.08 -7.74
C ARG A 53 -1.70 -5.15 -6.76
N THR A 54 -0.44 -5.12 -6.29
CA THR A 54 0.02 -6.10 -5.30
C THR A 54 -0.73 -5.98 -3.97
N GLY A 55 -0.99 -4.77 -3.48
CA GLY A 55 -1.80 -4.58 -2.27
C GLY A 55 -3.23 -5.12 -2.41
N LEU A 56 -3.84 -4.97 -3.59
CA LEU A 56 -5.15 -5.55 -3.90
C LEU A 56 -5.11 -7.09 -3.97
N GLU A 57 -4.03 -7.68 -4.49
CA GLU A 57 -3.85 -9.13 -4.52
C GLU A 57 -3.73 -9.70 -3.10
N TRP A 58 -2.97 -9.04 -2.21
CA TRP A 58 -2.87 -9.45 -0.80
C TRP A 58 -4.22 -9.43 -0.08
N LEU A 59 -5.02 -8.39 -0.31
CA LEU A 59 -6.38 -8.29 0.26
C LEU A 59 -7.34 -9.37 -0.26
N ARG A 60 -7.06 -9.98 -1.43
CA ARG A 60 -7.84 -11.11 -1.95
C ARG A 60 -7.38 -12.44 -1.38
N ASP A 61 -6.09 -12.57 -1.04
CA ASP A 61 -5.50 -13.79 -0.48
C ASP A 61 -5.82 -13.95 1.03
N GLU A 62 -6.08 -12.86 1.76
CA GLU A 62 -6.58 -12.89 3.14
C GLU A 62 -8.06 -13.35 3.30
N GLY A 63 -8.75 -13.66 2.19
CA GLY A 63 -10.19 -14.00 2.17
C GLY A 63 -10.52 -15.47 1.90
#